data_AF-A0A3D5KNJ4-F1
#
_entry.id   AF-A0A3D5KNJ4-F1
#
_cell.length_a   1.000
_cell.length_b   1.000
_cell.length_c   1.000
_cell.angle_alpha   90.00
_cell.angle_beta   90.00
_cell.angle_gamma   90.00
#
_symmetry.space_group_name_H-M   'P 1'
#
loop_
_entity.id
_entity.type
_entity.pdbx_description
1 polymer ?
#
loop_
_entity_poly.entity_id
_entity_poly.type
_entity_poly.pdbx_seq_one_letter_code
_entity_poly.pdbx_strand_id
1 'polypeptide(L)'
;GYKPGVDIFIAMDAASSEFYDAKSKTYHFKKSDGKKLKSDEMVEYWAKWVKKYPIISIEDGMAEEDWAGWKKLTDKVKDKVQLVGDDLFVTNVEFLQKGIDMGVANSILVKVNE
;
A
#
# COMPACT_ATOMS: atom_id res chain seq x y z
N GLY A 1 -20.98 0.30 -23.59
CA GLY A 1 -20.01 0.94 -22.67
C GLY A 1 -19.07 -0.10 -22.11
N TYR A 2 -17.95 0.31 -21.52
CA TYR A 2 -16.95 -0.59 -20.90
C TYR A 2 -17.44 -1.20 -19.58
N LYS A 3 -16.95 -2.40 -19.26
CA LYS A 3 -17.25 -3.18 -18.05
C LYS A 3 -16.11 -3.09 -17.02
N PRO A 4 -16.34 -2.53 -15.82
CA PRO A 4 -15.35 -2.51 -14.75
C PRO A 4 -14.95 -3.92 -14.31
N GLY A 5 -13.66 -4.15 -14.07
CA GLY A 5 -13.10 -5.45 -13.71
C GLY A 5 -12.97 -6.45 -14.87
N VAL A 6 -13.26 -6.01 -16.11
CA VAL A 6 -13.04 -6.79 -17.34
C VAL A 6 -12.28 -5.95 -18.35
N ASP A 7 -12.85 -4.81 -18.73
CA ASP A 7 -12.25 -3.89 -19.71
C ASP A 7 -11.34 -2.86 -19.02
N ILE A 8 -11.70 -2.43 -17.80
CA ILE A 8 -11.02 -1.38 -17.04
C ILE A 8 -10.89 -1.76 -15.57
N PHE A 9 -9.71 -1.54 -15.00
CA PHE A 9 -9.39 -1.74 -13.57
C PHE A 9 -8.94 -0.42 -12.93
N ILE A 10 -8.85 -0.41 -11.60
CA ILE A 10 -8.41 0.74 -10.81
C ILE A 10 -7.00 0.47 -10.27
N ALA A 11 -6.10 1.43 -10.47
CA ALA A 11 -4.86 1.55 -9.73
C ALA A 11 -4.90 2.84 -8.91
N MET A 12 -4.23 2.87 -7.75
CA MET A 12 -4.14 4.07 -6.93
C MET A 12 -2.78 4.16 -6.25
N ASP A 13 -2.35 5.39 -6.03
CA ASP A 13 -1.31 5.76 -5.08
C ASP A 13 -1.98 6.33 -3.83
N ALA A 14 -1.73 5.69 -2.70
CA ALA A 14 -2.25 6.11 -1.42
C ALA A 14 -1.32 7.11 -0.72
N ALA A 15 -0.02 7.10 -0.99
CA ALA A 15 1.01 7.88 -0.31
C ALA A 15 0.82 7.88 1.22
N SER A 16 0.73 6.68 1.81
CA SER A 16 0.25 6.55 3.20
C SER A 16 1.18 7.14 4.26
N SER A 17 2.45 7.37 3.92
CA SER A 17 3.39 8.14 4.73
C SER A 17 2.86 9.55 5.04
N GLU A 18 2.21 10.21 4.08
CA GLU A 18 1.74 11.60 4.19
C GLU A 18 0.65 11.83 5.24
N PHE A 19 -0.02 10.76 5.66
CA PHE A 19 -1.03 10.81 6.72
C PHE A 19 -0.74 9.85 7.87
N TYR A 20 0.46 9.31 7.95
CA TYR A 20 0.90 8.52 9.09
C TYR A 20 1.51 9.40 10.19
N ASP A 21 0.99 9.28 11.41
CA ASP A 21 1.55 9.92 12.59
C ASP A 21 2.44 8.92 13.34
N ALA A 22 3.76 9.09 13.21
CA ALA A 22 4.75 8.23 13.87
C ALA A 22 4.70 8.26 15.41
N LYS A 23 4.21 9.34 16.03
CA LYS A 23 4.11 9.44 17.49
C LYS A 23 2.97 8.59 18.02
N SER A 24 1.81 8.64 17.34
CA SER A 24 0.64 7.84 17.72
C SER A 24 0.59 6.47 17.06
N LYS A 25 1.45 6.22 16.06
CA LYS A 25 1.45 5.05 15.19
C LYS A 25 0.09 4.81 14.53
N THR A 26 -0.52 5.88 14.03
CA THR A 26 -1.82 5.82 13.37
C THR A 26 -1.85 6.57 12.05
N TYR A 27 -2.65 6.06 11.12
CA TYR A 27 -3.00 6.68 9.86
C TYR A 27 -4.19 7.61 10.07
N HIS A 28 -4.03 8.92 9.89
CA HIS A 28 -5.03 9.92 10.20
C HIS A 28 -5.68 10.51 8.94
N PHE A 29 -6.95 10.16 8.73
CA PHE A 29 -7.74 10.50 7.56
C PHE A 29 -8.31 11.93 7.65
N LYS A 30 -7.43 12.90 7.94
CA LYS A 30 -7.77 14.30 8.25
C LYS A 30 -8.59 14.99 7.15
N LYS A 31 -8.32 14.65 5.89
CA LYS A 31 -9.02 15.21 4.71
C LYS A 31 -10.30 14.43 4.32
N SER A 32 -10.67 13.41 5.09
CA SER A 32 -11.84 12.56 4.85
C SER A 32 -12.76 12.54 6.09
N ASP A 33 -12.98 11.39 6.70
CA ASP A 33 -13.89 11.20 7.85
C ASP A 33 -13.21 11.38 9.23
N GLY A 34 -11.94 11.78 9.25
CA GLY A 34 -11.19 12.03 10.48
C GLY A 34 -10.80 10.78 11.27
N LYS A 35 -11.01 9.57 10.72
CA LYS A 35 -10.59 8.32 11.37
C LYS A 35 -9.09 8.28 11.60
N LYS A 36 -8.71 7.62 12.69
CA LYS A 36 -7.34 7.25 13.01
C LYS A 36 -7.26 5.74 13.05
N LEU A 37 -6.55 5.15 12.10
CA LEU A 37 -6.42 3.71 11.96
C LEU A 37 -5.05 3.29 12.45
N LYS A 38 -4.96 2.25 13.27
CA LYS A 38 -3.71 1.53 13.48
C LYS A 38 -3.36 0.71 12.24
N SER A 39 -2.13 0.21 12.15
CA SER A 39 -1.68 -0.60 11.02
C SER A 39 -2.60 -1.76 10.66
N ASP A 40 -3.08 -2.52 11.64
CA ASP A 40 -4.01 -3.63 11.39
C ASP A 40 -5.35 -3.16 10.83
N GLU A 41 -5.84 -2.01 11.28
CA GLU A 41 -7.08 -1.42 10.78
C GLU A 41 -6.92 -0.85 9.36
N MET A 42 -5.73 -0.34 9.02
CA MET A 42 -5.37 0.10 7.68
C MET A 42 -5.27 -1.09 6.71
N VAL A 43 -4.69 -2.20 7.15
CA VAL A 43 -4.68 -3.47 6.39
C VAL A 43 -6.11 -3.94 6.10
N GLU A 44 -6.98 -3.96 7.10
CA GLU A 44 -8.40 -4.31 6.89
C GLU A 44 -9.12 -3.32 5.98
N TYR A 45 -8.77 -2.04 6.05
CA TYR A 45 -9.33 -1.01 5.19
C TYR A 45 -9.03 -1.32 3.71
N TRP A 46 -7.77 -1.56 3.37
CA TRP A 46 -7.40 -1.90 1.99
C TRP A 46 -7.99 -3.23 1.54
N ALA A 47 -7.94 -4.27 2.37
CA ALA A 47 -8.52 -5.57 2.03
C ALA A 47 -10.03 -5.48 1.72
N LYS A 48 -10.77 -4.63 2.45
CA LYS A 48 -12.19 -4.36 2.16
C LYS A 48 -12.38 -3.66 0.81
N TRP A 49 -11.52 -2.72 0.46
CA TRP A 49 -11.58 -2.02 -0.82
C TRP A 49 -11.27 -2.94 -1.99
N VAL A 50 -10.21 -3.74 -1.89
CA VAL A 50 -9.84 -4.76 -2.87
C VAL A 50 -10.98 -5.75 -3.10
N LYS A 51 -11.75 -6.10 -2.07
CA LYS A 51 -12.94 -6.96 -2.22
C LYS A 51 -14.11 -6.27 -2.91
N LYS A 52 -14.25 -4.95 -2.74
CA LYS A 52 -15.44 -4.19 -3.17
C LYS A 52 -15.31 -3.60 -4.57
N TYR A 53 -14.11 -3.22 -4.97
CA TYR A 53 -13.83 -2.50 -6.21
C TYR A 53 -12.84 -3.29 -7.07
N PRO A 54 -12.82 -3.08 -8.41
CA PRO A 54 -11.89 -3.76 -9.33
C PRO A 54 -10.48 -3.14 -9.24
N ILE A 55 -9.93 -3.09 -8.03
CA ILE A 55 -8.57 -2.59 -7.76
C ILE A 55 -7.59 -3.69 -8.14
N ILE A 56 -6.64 -3.35 -9.00
CA ILE A 56 -5.57 -4.25 -9.45
C ILE A 56 -4.19 -3.83 -8.94
N SER A 57 -4.02 -2.57 -8.52
CA SER A 57 -2.77 -2.06 -7.96
C SER A 57 -3.01 -1.04 -6.85
N ILE A 58 -2.23 -1.12 -5.78
CA ILE A 58 -2.13 -0.12 -4.71
C ILE A 58 -0.64 0.21 -4.52
N GLU A 59 -0.30 1.46 -4.69
CA GLU A 59 1.01 2.03 -4.37
C GLU A 59 0.96 2.69 -3.00
N ASP A 60 2.02 2.49 -2.21
CA ASP A 60 2.20 3.03 -0.86
C ASP A 60 1.00 2.94 0.08
N GLY A 61 0.42 1.73 0.14
CA GLY A 61 -0.72 1.41 0.99
C GLY A 61 -0.42 1.47 2.50
N MET A 62 0.84 1.42 2.90
CA MET A 62 1.28 1.57 4.29
C MET A 62 2.42 2.59 4.33
N ALA A 63 2.67 3.21 5.47
CA ALA A 63 3.78 4.16 5.61
C ALA A 63 5.14 3.48 5.38
N GLU A 64 6.13 4.21 4.86
CA GLU A 64 7.46 3.70 4.49
C GLU A 64 8.18 2.97 5.64
N GLU A 65 7.96 3.42 6.88
CA GLU A 65 8.56 2.81 8.08
C GLU A 65 7.72 1.67 8.68
N ASP A 66 6.47 1.46 8.22
CA ASP A 66 5.56 0.43 8.75
C ASP A 66 5.73 -0.92 8.05
N TRP A 67 6.95 -1.47 8.09
CA TRP A 67 7.30 -2.76 7.48
C TRP A 67 6.42 -3.93 7.97
N ALA A 68 6.01 -3.89 9.24
CA ALA A 68 5.11 -4.91 9.81
C ALA A 68 3.70 -4.81 9.21
N GLY A 69 3.18 -3.59 9.07
CA GLY A 69 1.92 -3.31 8.37
C GLY A 69 1.98 -3.74 6.90
N TRP A 70 3.05 -3.38 6.20
CA TRP A 70 3.31 -3.80 4.81
C TRP A 70 3.31 -5.31 4.64
N LYS A 71 4.00 -6.06 5.52
CA LYS A 71 4.00 -7.53 5.47
C LYS A 71 2.59 -8.10 5.64
N LYS A 72 1.83 -7.59 6.61
CA LYS A 72 0.45 -8.01 6.86
C LYS A 72 -0.46 -7.69 5.68
N LEU A 73 -0.32 -6.52 5.06
CA LEU A 73 -1.05 -6.16 3.85
C LEU A 73 -0.71 -7.14 2.72
N THR A 74 0.59 -7.38 2.50
CA THR A 74 1.10 -8.28 1.47
C THR A 74 0.52 -9.68 1.63
N ASP A 75 0.64 -10.29 2.82
CA ASP A 75 0.08 -11.62 3.09
C ASP A 75 -1.43 -11.70 2.83
N LYS A 76 -2.14 -10.60 3.05
CA LYS A 76 -3.60 -10.57 2.95
C LYS A 76 -4.11 -10.41 1.52
N VAL A 77 -3.39 -9.69 0.65
CA VAL A 77 -3.92 -9.30 -0.67
C VAL A 77 -3.00 -9.58 -1.87
N LYS A 78 -1.77 -10.06 -1.69
CA LYS A 78 -0.78 -10.24 -2.79
C LYS A 78 -1.27 -11.11 -3.95
N ASP A 79 -2.16 -12.07 -3.69
CA ASP A 79 -2.66 -12.98 -4.73
C ASP A 79 -3.74 -12.34 -5.62
N LYS A 80 -4.15 -11.11 -5.30
CA LYS A 80 -5.24 -10.39 -5.99
C LYS A 80 -4.81 -9.03 -6.52
N VAL A 81 -3.81 -8.40 -5.90
CA VAL A 81 -3.47 -7.00 -6.13
C VAL A 81 -1.95 -6.82 -6.16
N GLN A 82 -1.50 -6.00 -7.10
CA GLN A 82 -0.14 -5.48 -7.14
C GLN A 82 0.05 -4.47 -6.01
N LEU A 83 1.04 -4.68 -5.16
CA LEU A 83 1.46 -3.79 -4.10
C LEU A 83 2.79 -3.18 -4.50
N VAL A 84 2.77 -1.90 -4.87
CA VAL A 84 3.92 -1.16 -5.35
C VAL A 84 4.51 -0.37 -4.18
N GLY A 85 5.77 -0.62 -3.85
CA GLY A 85 6.52 0.25 -2.95
C GLY A 85 7.19 1.37 -3.74
N ASP A 86 6.86 2.61 -3.41
CA ASP A 86 7.55 3.81 -3.88
C ASP A 86 8.44 4.36 -2.77
N ASP A 87 7.90 5.08 -1.79
CA ASP A 87 8.63 5.57 -0.61
C ASP A 87 9.20 4.42 0.24
N LEU A 88 8.59 3.23 0.16
CA LEU A 88 9.09 2.03 0.83
C LEU A 88 10.48 1.58 0.31
N PHE A 89 10.73 1.75 -0.98
CA PHE A 89 11.93 1.22 -1.64
C PHE A 89 12.85 2.31 -2.18
N VAL A 90 12.35 3.51 -2.48
CA VAL A 90 13.10 4.69 -2.97
C VAL A 90 14.12 4.34 -4.05
N THR A 91 13.74 3.47 -4.98
CA THR A 91 14.62 2.95 -6.04
C THR A 91 15.97 2.38 -5.53
N ASN A 92 16.03 1.95 -4.26
CA ASN A 92 17.24 1.48 -3.58
C ASN A 92 17.30 -0.05 -3.49
N VAL A 93 18.41 -0.63 -3.94
CA VAL A 93 18.62 -2.08 -3.99
C VAL A 93 18.63 -2.77 -2.62
N GLU A 94 19.10 -2.09 -1.56
CA GLU A 94 19.15 -2.67 -0.21
C GLU A 94 17.76 -2.77 0.40
N PHE A 95 16.92 -1.74 0.24
CA PHE A 95 15.54 -1.77 0.69
C PHE A 95 14.70 -2.75 -0.12
N LEU A 96 14.89 -2.81 -1.44
CA LEU A 96 14.24 -3.80 -2.28
C LEU A 96 14.63 -5.23 -1.86
N GLN A 97 15.91 -5.50 -1.63
CA GLN A 97 16.37 -6.82 -1.18
C GLN A 97 15.74 -7.21 0.16
N LYS A 98 15.72 -6.28 1.13
CA LYS A 98 15.02 -6.48 2.40
C LYS A 98 13.53 -6.80 2.19
N GLY A 99 12.86 -6.08 1.28
CA GLY A 99 11.47 -6.34 0.90
C GLY A 99 11.26 -7.76 0.38
N ILE A 100 12.12 -8.21 -0.54
CA ILE A 100 12.11 -9.56 -1.10
C ILE A 100 12.29 -10.61 -0.01
N ASP A 101 13.32 -10.46 0.84
CA ASP A 101 13.64 -11.43 1.90
C ASP A 101 12.51 -11.56 2.92
N MET A 102 11.82 -10.44 3.20
CA MET A 102 10.70 -10.40 4.13
C MET A 102 9.37 -10.79 3.47
N GLY A 103 9.28 -10.89 2.15
CA GLY A 103 8.01 -11.07 1.43
C GLY A 103 7.07 -9.88 1.60
N VAL A 104 7.61 -8.67 1.48
CA VAL A 104 6.91 -7.38 1.57
C VAL A 104 6.76 -6.78 0.18
N ALA A 105 5.55 -6.30 -0.13
CA ALA A 105 5.14 -5.84 -1.45
C ALA A 105 5.29 -6.95 -2.52
N ASN A 106 4.96 -6.64 -3.77
CA ASN A 106 5.23 -7.53 -4.91
C ASN A 106 5.59 -6.77 -6.20
N SER A 107 5.81 -5.45 -6.09
CA SER A 107 6.26 -4.55 -7.16
C SER A 107 7.03 -3.37 -6.55
N ILE A 108 7.86 -2.73 -7.36
CA ILE A 108 8.61 -1.52 -7.03
C ILE A 108 8.31 -0.43 -8.07
N LEU A 109 8.21 0.83 -7.64
CA LEU A 109 8.24 1.97 -8.56
C LEU A 109 9.70 2.38 -8.82
N VAL A 110 10.07 2.58 -10.08
CA VAL A 110 11.45 2.91 -10.47
C VAL A 110 11.51 4.37 -10.91
N LYS A 111 12.23 5.19 -10.15
CA LYS A 111 12.48 6.61 -10.46
C LYS A 111 13.98 6.86 -10.57
N VAL A 112 14.45 7.23 -11.75
CA VAL A 112 15.89 7.36 -12.06
C VAL A 112 16.63 8.49 -11.31
N ASN A 113 15.90 9.31 -10.56
CA ASN A 113 16.42 10.48 -9.84
C ASN A 113 16.34 10.35 -8.32
N GLU A 114 15.88 9.21 -7.81
CA GLU A 114 15.99 8.79 -6.41
C GLU A 114 17.32 8.06 -6.19
#